data_AF-A0A6G9Z088-F1
#
_entry.id   AF-A0A6G9Z088-F1
#
_cell.length_a   1.000
_cell.length_b   1.000
_cell.length_c   1.000
_cell.angle_alpha   90.00
_cell.angle_beta   90.00
_cell.angle_gamma   90.00
#
_symmetry.space_group_name_H-M   'P 1'
#
loop_
_entity.id
_entity.type
_entity.pdbx_description
1 polymer ?
#
loop_
_entity_poly.entity_id
_entity_poly.type
_entity_poly.pdbx_seq_one_letter_code
_entity_poly.pdbx_strand_id
1 'polypeptide(L)' 'MDTELTFLGKGEIPHLLLGFTEKETFIGATMTDTGRGTFTLTGKPVTEPRLLTQLKIETYETAVEVSKVRREYYGGVEAA' A
#
# COMPACT_ATOMS: atom_id res chain seq x y z
N MET A 1 -1.98 14.31 26.12
CA MET A 1 -1.28 13.98 24.86
C MET A 1 -2.26 13.15 24.09
N ASP A 2 -3.07 13.82 23.27
CA ASP A 2 -4.13 13.19 22.51
C ASP A 2 -3.50 12.27 21.48
N THR A 3 -3.61 10.97 21.72
CA THR A 3 -3.45 9.94 20.70
C THR A 3 -4.62 10.16 19.74
N GLU A 4 -4.43 10.96 18.70
CA GLU A 4 -5.31 10.89 17.54
C GLU A 4 -5.31 9.42 17.12
N LEU A 5 -6.47 8.77 17.26
CA LEU A 5 -6.76 7.53 16.57
C LEU A 5 -6.67 7.85 15.08
N THR A 6 -5.48 7.72 14.50
CA THR A 6 -5.29 7.78 13.07
C THR A 6 -6.19 6.70 12.49
N PHE A 7 -7.33 7.08 11.92
CA PHE A 7 -8.21 6.15 11.24
C PHE A 7 -7.44 5.59 10.06
N LEU A 8 -6.96 4.36 10.19
CA LEU A 8 -6.29 3.67 9.11
C LEU A 8 -7.34 2.98 8.24
N GLY A 9 -7.24 3.17 6.93
CA GLY A 9 -8.03 2.43 5.95
C GLY A 9 -7.37 1.07 5.69
N LYS A 10 -8.18 0.01 5.62
CA LYS A 10 -7.72 -1.33 5.22
C LYS A 10 -8.27 -1.65 3.84
N GLY A 11 -7.41 -2.14 2.95
CA GLY A 11 -7.78 -2.55 1.59
C GLY A 11 -7.16 -3.89 1.21
N GLU A 12 -7.67 -4.48 0.13
CA GLU A 12 -7.10 -5.65 -0.53
C GLU A 12 -6.72 -5.26 -1.96
N ILE A 13 -5.51 -5.59 -2.39
CA ILE A 13 -5.03 -5.32 -3.76
C ILE A 13 -4.61 -6.60 -4.46
N PRO A 14 -4.85 -6.76 -5.76
CA PRO A 14 -4.27 -7.86 -6.52
C PRO A 14 -2.77 -7.67 -6.72
N HIS A 15 -2.01 -8.77 -6.71
CA HIS A 15 -0.55 -8.75 -6.89
C HIS A 15 -0.10 -8.04 -8.17
N LEU A 16 -0.95 -8.03 -9.21
CA LEU A 16 -0.68 -7.34 -10.48
C LEU A 16 -0.48 -5.84 -10.30
N LEU A 17 -1.12 -5.20 -9.31
CA LEU A 17 -0.95 -3.76 -9.07
C LEU A 17 0.47 -3.41 -8.64
N LEU A 18 1.23 -4.36 -8.09
CA LEU A 18 2.63 -4.15 -7.74
C LEU A 18 3.50 -3.88 -8.97
N GLY A 19 3.10 -4.35 -10.15
CA GLY A 19 3.79 -4.08 -11.41
C GLY A 19 3.77 -2.61 -11.85
N PHE A 20 2.89 -1.78 -11.26
CA PHE A 20 2.81 -0.35 -11.53
C PHE A 20 3.64 0.51 -10.57
N THR A 21 4.32 -0.12 -9.60
CA THR A 21 5.23 0.60 -8.73
C THR A 21 6.45 1.10 -9.49
N GLU A 22 7.00 2.24 -9.06
CA GLU A 22 8.25 2.74 -9.63
C GLU A 22 9.37 1.72 -9.43
N LYS A 23 10.26 1.61 -10.43
CA LYS A 23 11.43 0.72 -10.34
C LYS A 23 12.27 1.06 -9.11
N GLU A 24 12.85 0.03 -8.51
CA GLU A 24 13.70 0.14 -7.31
C GLU A 24 12.99 0.74 -6.08
N THR A 25 11.66 0.64 -6.03
CA THR A 25 10.87 1.02 -4.86
C THR A 25 10.05 -0.16 -4.33
N PHE A 26 9.56 -0.04 -3.11
CA PHE A 26 8.59 -0.95 -2.53
C PHE A 26 7.53 -0.21 -1.73
N ILE A 27 6.41 -0.89 -1.50
CA ILE A 27 5.29 -0.38 -0.70
C ILE A 27 5.69 -0.43 0.79
N GLY A 28 5.78 0.74 1.43
CA GLY A 28 6.17 0.92 2.82
C GLY A 28 5.10 0.54 3.85
N ALA A 29 4.18 -0.36 3.49
CA ALA A 29 3.17 -0.89 4.38
C ALA A 29 3.28 -2.42 4.41
N THR A 30 2.99 -3.03 5.56
CA THR A 30 2.92 -4.49 5.66
C THR A 30 1.83 -5.01 4.73
N MET A 31 2.21 -5.93 3.85
CA MET A 31 1.32 -6.63 2.95
C MET A 31 1.13 -8.07 3.44
N THR A 32 -0.09 -8.44 3.79
CA THR A 32 -0.44 -9.80 4.22
C THR A 32 -1.08 -10.55 3.06
N ASP A 33 -0.41 -11.60 2.58
CA ASP A 33 -0.93 -12.49 1.54
C ASP A 33 -2.23 -13.15 2.01
N THR A 34 -3.23 -13.15 1.14
CA THR A 34 -4.53 -13.79 1.38
C THR A 34 -4.57 -15.24 0.92
N GLY A 35 -3.55 -15.70 0.19
CA GLY A 35 -3.50 -17.01 -0.48
C GLY A 35 -4.28 -17.06 -1.79
N ARG A 36 -4.82 -15.94 -2.28
CA ARG A 36 -5.64 -15.85 -3.51
C ARG A 36 -5.00 -15.01 -4.62
N GLY A 37 -3.70 -14.69 -4.48
CA GLY A 37 -3.02 -13.75 -5.38
C GLY A 37 -3.38 -12.28 -5.10
N THR A 38 -3.84 -11.99 -3.89
CA THR A 38 -4.10 -10.63 -3.39
C THR A 38 -3.40 -10.43 -2.06
N PHE A 39 -3.22 -9.17 -1.68
CA PHE A 39 -2.63 -8.79 -0.40
C PHE A 39 -3.56 -7.83 0.32
N THR A 40 -3.74 -8.02 1.62
CA THR A 40 -4.32 -6.97 2.47
C THR A 40 -3.24 -6.04 2.98
N LEU A 41 -3.55 -4.75 3.04
CA LEU A 41 -2.67 -3.71 3.58
C LEU A 41 -3.49 -2.62 4.25
N THR A 42 -2.80 -1.78 5.02
CA THR A 42 -3.41 -0.70 5.78
C THR A 42 -2.60 0.58 5.57
N GLY A 43 -3.29 1.71 5.43
CA GLY A 43 -2.68 3.00 5.17
C GLY A 43 -3.58 4.16 5.58
N LYS A 44 -3.17 5.39 5.27
CA LYS A 44 -3.97 6.58 5.54
C LYS A 44 -5.09 6.70 4.50
N PRO A 45 -6.38 6.78 4.87
CA PRO A 45 -7.45 6.97 3.92
C PRO A 45 -7.23 8.22 3.05
N VAL A 46 -7.40 8.07 1.75
CA VAL A 46 -7.42 9.20 0.83
C VAL A 46 -8.81 9.82 0.87
N THR A 47 -8.93 11.01 1.45
CA THR A 47 -10.20 11.75 1.54
C THR A 47 -10.24 13.00 0.65
N GLU A 48 -9.12 13.36 0.02
CA GLU A 48 -9.01 14.54 -0.83
C GLU A 48 -9.83 14.34 -2.12
N PRO A 49 -10.89 15.15 -2.35
CA PRO A 49 -11.78 14.97 -3.50
C PRO A 49 -11.03 15.02 -4.83
N ARG A 50 -10.02 15.88 -4.97
CA ARG A 50 -9.25 16.01 -6.21
C ARG A 50 -8.49 14.74 -6.58
N LEU A 51 -8.05 13.97 -5.60
CA LEU A 51 -7.39 12.67 -5.82
C LEU A 51 -8.42 11.60 -6.18
N LEU A 52 -9.52 11.55 -5.42
CA LEU A 52 -10.58 10.58 -5.64
C LEU A 52 -11.24 10.75 -7.03
N THR A 53 -11.40 11.98 -7.52
CA THR A 53 -11.96 12.23 -8.86
C THR A 53 -11.09 11.74 -10.01
N GLN A 54 -9.81 11.45 -9.77
CA GLN A 54 -8.90 10.88 -10.78
C GLN A 54 -9.04 9.35 -10.86
N LEU A 55 -9.69 8.73 -9.89
CA LEU A 55 -9.80 7.28 -9.76
C LEU A 55 -11.23 6.86 -10.08
N LYS A 56 -11.37 5.73 -10.77
CA LYS A 56 -12.65 5.03 -10.84
C LYS A 56 -12.71 4.06 -9.66
N ILE A 57 -13.39 4.46 -8.59
CA ILE A 57 -13.54 3.69 -7.35
C ILE A 57 -14.99 3.25 -7.24
N GLU A 58 -15.22 1.95 -7.11
CA GLU A 58 -16.54 1.40 -6.86
C GLU A 58 -16.93 1.54 -5.36
N THR A 59 -18.22 1.46 -5.02
CA THR A 59 -18.70 1.69 -3.64
C THR A 59 -18.08 0.78 -2.58
N TYR A 60 -17.59 -0.39 -2.98
CA TYR A 60 -16.93 -1.38 -2.11
C TYR A 60 -15.40 -1.27 -2.12
N GLU A 61 -14.85 -0.27 -2.81
CA GLU A 61 -13.42 0.00 -2.89
C GLU A 61 -13.05 1.22 -2.03
N THR A 62 -11.77 1.31 -1.70
CA THR A 62 -11.21 2.44 -0.96
C THR A 62 -9.82 2.75 -1.48
N ALA A 63 -9.35 3.97 -1.24
CA ALA A 63 -8.00 4.39 -1.55
C ALA A 63 -7.26 4.72 -0.25
N VAL A 64 -6.06 4.18 -0.11
CA VAL A 64 -5.16 4.48 1.01
C VAL A 64 -3.81 4.94 0.49
N GLU A 65 -3.24 5.91 1.19
CA GLU A 65 -1.88 6.37 1.00
C GLU A 65 -0.96 5.57 1.92
N VAL A 66 0.15 5.12 1.34
CA VAL A 66 1.21 4.37 2.01
C VAL A 66 2.55 4.96 1.57
N SER A 67 3.57 4.87 2.42
CA SER A 67 4.89 5.39 2.08
C SER A 67 5.47 4.64 0.88
N LYS A 68 6.00 5.38 -0.10
CA LYS A 68 6.90 4.82 -1.12
C LYS A 68 8.31 4.75 -0.53
N VAL A 69 8.92 3.59 -0.52
CA VAL A 69 10.25 3.39 0.07
C VAL A 69 11.23 2.93 -1.01
N ARG A 70 12.46 3.45 -0.97
CA ARG A 70 13.50 3.04 -1.89
C ARG A 70 14.07 1.68 -1.47
N ARG A 71 14.26 0.79 -2.44
CA ARG A 71 14.96 -0.47 -2.22
C ARG A 71 16.47 -0.20 -2.22
N GLU A 72 17.03 0.03 -1.04
CA GLU A 72 18.47 0.26 -0.86
C GLU A 72 19.26 -1.05 -0.71
N TYR A 73 18.58 -2.13 -0.33
CA TYR A 73 19.16 -3.46 -0.14
C TYR A 73 18.48 -4.48 -1.03
N TYR A 74 19.27 -5.21 -1.82
CA TYR A 74 18.79 -6.23 -2.74
C TYR A 74 18.81 -7.65 -2.14
N GLY A 75 19.41 -7.82 -0.94
CA GLY A 75 19.75 -9.12 -0.39
C GLY A 75 21.16 -9.54 -0.81
N GLY A 76 22.03 -9.77 0.17
CA GLY A 76 23.21 -10.61 0.09
C GLY A 76 23.06 -11.72 1.13
N VAL A 77 23.42 -12.95 0.77
CA VAL A 77 23.72 -13.97 1.77
C VAL A 77 24.94 -13.47 2.55
N GLU A 78 24.89 -13.49 3.88
CA GLU A 78 26.11 -13.38 4.68
C GLU A 78 27.11 -14.40 4.13
N ALA A 79 28.30 -13.95 3.72
CA ALA A 79 29.38 -14.86 3.42
C ALA A 79 29.75 -15.55 4.74
N ALA A 80 29.62 -16.88 4.77
CA ALA A 80 30.01 -17.71 5.90
C ALA A 80 31.51 -17.60 6.22
#